data_AF-A0A7V2ATK8-F1
#
_entry.id   AF-A0A7V2ATK8-F1
#
_cell.length_a   1.000
_cell.length_b   1.000
_cell.length_c   1.000
_cell.angle_alpha   90.00
_cell.angle_beta   90.00
_cell.angle_gamma   90.00
#
_symmetry.space_group_name_H-M   'P 1'
#
loop_
_entity.id
_entity.type
_entity.pdbx_description
1 polymer ?
#
loop_
_entity_poly.entity_id
_entity_poly.type
_entity_poly.pdbx_seq_one_letter_code
_entity_poly.pdbx_strand_id
1 'polypeptide(L)'
;MSNTIEPHAVSAVEKLLLRILEDGREVPREDEIYAVLRLLGFKTPETVFFSSPGEIEESTLAALPGGEVVCKLISPAVAHRTEIGGIRFSPKDPAVLRQIFSDFSATASRHGVELSGMMAARRLEIEDCVPRQLLLSLSQDDAFGPVVAAGIGGTGTEVWNAGLRSGSGLRVMAASMCSESGFVERALGGTVFFPVISGATRISPEPMLPKGALEEAVRRFASLATAFSPLSGRTQVTIRTLEVNPLQIMSDGSLVPLDAMMYISREKGMPASAPLEKIDRLLRPDSMLLIGASAGKVNMGRVILKNLASSERIPRERIYLLHPEAEEIEGCRAFKSLAGLPEKVDTTVFTIPASEDSEALIEELILGERTESMILISGGYDETEGGKELSRRLRGTIARGRGLPGGGTVVNGPNCMGIISGPGGYNTFFLPRYKFQLEGQYGGRSAVISQSGAWLVTLINTQA
;
A
#
# COMPACT_ATOMS: atom_id res chain seq x y z
N MET A 1 -0.50 -33.50 12.13
CA MET A 1 -0.74 -33.20 10.70
C MET A 1 0.08 -31.97 10.36
N SER A 2 0.74 -31.94 9.21
CA SER A 2 1.74 -30.92 8.86
C SER A 2 1.17 -29.50 8.99
N ASN A 3 1.79 -28.65 9.82
CA ASN A 3 1.44 -27.22 9.99
C ASN A 3 1.84 -26.36 8.77
N THR A 4 2.17 -26.99 7.64
CA THR A 4 2.73 -26.35 6.45
C THR A 4 1.81 -26.63 5.28
N ILE A 5 1.53 -25.61 4.48
CA ILE A 5 0.87 -25.80 3.19
C ILE A 5 1.70 -26.82 2.37
N GLU A 6 1.03 -27.82 1.82
CA GLU A 6 1.70 -28.91 1.12
C GLU A 6 2.48 -28.37 -0.10
N PRO A 7 3.68 -28.91 -0.43
CA PRO A 7 4.47 -28.42 -1.56
C PRO A 7 3.72 -28.41 -2.89
N HIS A 8 2.84 -29.40 -3.11
CA HIS A 8 2.00 -29.46 -4.30
C HIS A 8 0.99 -28.30 -4.37
N ALA A 9 0.45 -27.89 -3.22
CA ALA A 9 -0.48 -26.77 -3.12
C ALA A 9 0.25 -25.44 -3.40
N VAL A 10 1.48 -25.25 -2.90
CA VAL A 10 2.32 -24.08 -3.25
C VAL A 10 2.51 -23.99 -4.75
N SER A 11 2.92 -25.08 -5.40
CA SER A 11 3.13 -25.11 -6.85
C SER A 11 1.85 -24.82 -7.64
N ALA A 12 0.71 -25.35 -7.20
CA ALA A 12 -0.57 -25.10 -7.83
C ALA A 12 -1.01 -23.63 -7.69
N VAL A 13 -0.86 -23.04 -6.50
CA VAL A 13 -1.12 -21.61 -6.27
C VAL A 13 -0.19 -20.76 -7.14
N GLU A 14 1.10 -21.05 -7.16
CA GLU A 14 2.07 -20.29 -7.96
C GLU A 14 1.74 -20.31 -9.45
N LYS A 15 1.41 -21.48 -10.02
CA LYS A 15 1.00 -21.60 -11.42
C LYS A 15 -0.23 -20.76 -11.75
N LEU A 16 -1.22 -20.72 -10.84
CA LEU A 16 -2.41 -19.89 -11.01
C LEU A 16 -2.04 -18.40 -10.99
N LEU A 17 -1.28 -17.96 -9.99
CA LEU A 17 -0.93 -16.55 -9.84
C LEU A 17 0.02 -16.04 -10.93
N LEU A 18 0.94 -16.87 -11.43
CA LEU A 18 1.79 -16.53 -12.56
C LEU A 18 0.98 -16.26 -13.83
N ARG A 19 -0.03 -17.09 -14.11
CA ARG A 19 -0.93 -16.87 -15.26
C ARG A 19 -1.66 -15.54 -15.15
N ILE A 20 -2.17 -15.21 -13.97
CA ILE A 20 -2.85 -13.93 -13.73
C ILE A 20 -1.91 -12.74 -14.00
N LEU A 21 -0.64 -12.83 -13.57
CA LEU A 21 0.38 -11.82 -13.86
C LEU A 21 0.79 -11.79 -15.34
N GLU A 22 0.77 -12.92 -16.04
CA GLU A 22 1.00 -13.01 -17.50
C GLU A 22 -0.13 -12.34 -18.29
N ASP A 23 -1.37 -12.39 -17.77
CA ASP A 23 -2.51 -11.63 -18.29
C ASP A 23 -2.41 -10.12 -17.97
N GLY A 24 -1.33 -9.66 -17.32
CA GLY A 24 -1.13 -8.26 -16.94
C GLY A 24 -1.96 -7.82 -15.72
N ARG A 25 -2.50 -8.75 -14.93
CA ARG A 25 -3.33 -8.45 -13.75
C ARG A 25 -2.56 -8.68 -12.45
N GLU A 26 -2.66 -7.72 -11.53
CA GLU A 26 -2.11 -7.81 -10.17
C GLU A 26 -3.20 -8.05 -9.10
N VAL A 27 -4.46 -8.05 -9.53
CA VAL A 27 -5.64 -8.30 -8.69
C VAL A 27 -6.37 -9.53 -9.25
N PRO A 28 -6.21 -10.71 -8.62
CA PRO A 28 -7.00 -11.89 -8.95
C PRO A 28 -8.50 -11.62 -8.78
N ARG A 29 -9.32 -12.24 -9.63
CA ARG A 29 -10.77 -12.26 -9.43
C ARG A 29 -11.13 -13.13 -8.24
N GLU A 30 -12.29 -12.92 -7.66
CA GLU A 30 -12.73 -13.65 -6.47
C GLU A 30 -12.83 -15.18 -6.70
N ASP A 31 -13.25 -15.64 -7.88
CA ASP A 31 -13.26 -17.06 -8.25
C ASP A 31 -11.84 -17.69 -8.27
N GLU A 32 -10.86 -16.92 -8.70
CA GLU A 32 -9.44 -17.30 -8.70
C GLU A 32 -8.90 -17.34 -7.26
N ILE A 33 -9.30 -16.39 -6.42
CA ILE A 33 -8.96 -16.38 -4.99
C ILE A 33 -9.59 -17.59 -4.29
N TYR A 34 -10.83 -17.94 -4.59
CA TYR A 34 -11.46 -19.15 -4.07
C TYR A 34 -10.74 -20.42 -4.51
N ALA A 35 -10.14 -20.46 -5.70
CA ALA A 35 -9.30 -21.59 -6.10
C ALA A 35 -8.06 -21.71 -5.19
N VAL A 36 -7.43 -20.59 -4.83
CA VAL A 36 -6.34 -20.57 -3.83
C VAL A 36 -6.84 -21.06 -2.47
N LEU A 37 -7.96 -20.55 -1.97
CA LEU A 37 -8.52 -20.95 -0.66
C LEU A 37 -8.90 -22.43 -0.62
N ARG A 38 -9.41 -23.01 -1.72
CA ARG A 38 -9.65 -24.46 -1.83
C ARG A 38 -8.36 -25.28 -1.71
N LEU A 39 -7.25 -24.81 -2.28
CA LEU A 39 -5.93 -25.44 -2.11
C LEU A 39 -5.41 -25.32 -0.67
N LEU A 40 -5.88 -24.33 0.10
CA LEU A 40 -5.68 -24.22 1.55
C LEU A 40 -6.70 -25.04 2.36
N GLY A 41 -7.59 -25.80 1.71
CA GLY A 41 -8.57 -26.67 2.35
C GLY A 41 -9.81 -25.96 2.90
N PHE A 42 -10.12 -24.75 2.44
CA PHE A 42 -11.40 -24.09 2.73
C PHE A 42 -12.51 -24.62 1.81
N LYS A 43 -13.72 -24.72 2.34
CA LYS A 43 -14.93 -24.84 1.51
C LYS A 43 -15.24 -23.44 0.97
N THR A 44 -15.54 -23.32 -0.32
CA THR A 44 -15.89 -22.04 -0.96
C THR A 44 -17.24 -22.17 -1.66
N PRO A 45 -18.02 -21.09 -1.80
CA PRO A 45 -19.20 -21.11 -2.64
C PRO A 45 -18.87 -21.52 -4.09
N GLU A 46 -19.79 -22.22 -4.74
CA GLU A 46 -19.75 -22.42 -6.19
C GLU A 46 -19.99 -21.08 -6.88
N THR A 47 -19.21 -20.80 -7.92
CA THR A 47 -19.21 -19.52 -8.63
C THR A 47 -19.13 -19.71 -10.13
N VAL A 48 -19.78 -18.82 -10.88
CA VAL A 48 -19.64 -18.67 -12.33
C VAL A 48 -19.31 -17.22 -12.63
N PHE A 49 -18.30 -16.99 -13.46
CA PHE A 49 -17.92 -15.66 -13.93
C PHE A 49 -18.47 -15.44 -15.35
N PHE A 50 -18.97 -14.23 -15.59
CA PHE A 50 -19.47 -13.78 -16.88
C PHE A 50 -18.68 -12.54 -17.29
N SER A 51 -18.04 -12.59 -18.46
CA SER A 51 -17.37 -11.44 -19.06
C SER A 51 -18.33 -10.57 -19.87
N SER A 52 -19.45 -11.15 -20.29
CA SER A 52 -20.49 -10.47 -21.06
C SER A 52 -21.89 -11.00 -20.73
N PRO A 53 -22.95 -10.22 -21.00
CA PRO A 53 -24.33 -10.69 -20.82
C PRO A 53 -24.69 -11.90 -21.67
N GLY A 54 -23.98 -12.13 -22.79
CA GLY A 54 -24.23 -13.24 -23.71
C GLY A 54 -23.88 -14.61 -23.13
N GLU A 55 -22.98 -14.68 -22.14
CA GLU A 55 -22.55 -15.92 -21.49
C GLU A 55 -23.55 -16.43 -20.43
N ILE A 56 -24.52 -15.59 -20.06
CA ILE A 56 -25.52 -15.90 -19.04
C ILE A 56 -26.61 -16.74 -19.69
N GLU A 57 -26.54 -18.06 -19.53
CA GLU A 57 -27.45 -19.03 -20.10
C GLU A 57 -27.86 -20.09 -19.05
N GLU A 58 -28.94 -20.83 -19.28
CA GLU A 58 -29.34 -21.90 -18.36
C GLU A 58 -28.25 -22.97 -18.18
N SER A 59 -27.51 -23.26 -19.25
CA SER A 59 -26.40 -24.22 -19.29
C SER A 59 -25.26 -23.81 -18.35
N THR A 60 -24.89 -22.53 -18.33
CA THR A 60 -23.82 -22.01 -17.48
C THR A 60 -24.28 -21.89 -16.03
N LEU A 61 -25.55 -21.53 -15.80
CA LEU A 61 -26.15 -21.46 -14.46
C LEU A 61 -26.42 -22.84 -13.83
N ALA A 62 -26.47 -23.91 -14.62
CA ALA A 62 -26.64 -25.27 -14.10
C ALA A 62 -25.49 -25.69 -13.16
N ALA A 63 -24.32 -25.05 -13.27
CA ALA A 63 -23.19 -25.26 -12.36
C ALA A 63 -23.44 -24.72 -10.94
N LEU A 64 -24.42 -23.82 -10.75
CA LEU A 64 -24.76 -23.24 -9.45
C LEU A 64 -25.93 -23.99 -8.82
N PRO A 65 -25.78 -24.56 -7.61
CA PRO A 65 -26.86 -25.23 -6.92
C PRO A 65 -27.89 -24.23 -6.34
N GLY A 66 -29.11 -24.70 -6.08
CA GLY A 66 -30.19 -23.88 -5.53
C GLY A 66 -30.90 -23.00 -6.56
N GLY A 67 -31.91 -22.26 -6.10
CA GLY A 67 -32.73 -21.35 -6.92
C GLY A 67 -32.33 -19.88 -6.84
N GLU A 68 -31.36 -19.53 -5.98
CA GLU A 68 -30.94 -18.16 -5.73
C GLU A 68 -29.41 -18.02 -5.80
N VAL A 69 -28.97 -16.84 -6.24
CA VAL A 69 -27.56 -16.49 -6.40
C VAL A 69 -27.28 -15.10 -5.84
N VAL A 70 -26.01 -14.86 -5.54
CA VAL A 70 -25.46 -13.54 -5.21
C VAL A 70 -24.60 -13.10 -6.38
N CYS A 71 -24.99 -12.00 -7.02
CA CYS A 71 -24.27 -11.37 -8.10
C CYS A 71 -23.34 -10.30 -7.55
N LYS A 72 -22.08 -10.34 -7.97
CA LYS A 72 -21.05 -9.39 -7.58
C LYS A 72 -20.41 -8.77 -8.81
N LEU A 73 -20.29 -7.44 -8.78
CA LEU A 73 -19.53 -6.67 -9.74
C LEU A 73 -18.04 -6.99 -9.60
N ILE A 74 -17.34 -7.27 -10.71
CA ILE A 74 -15.91 -7.52 -10.71
C ILE A 74 -15.19 -6.36 -11.42
N SER A 75 -14.31 -5.70 -10.69
CA SER A 75 -13.48 -4.59 -11.19
C SER A 75 -12.12 -4.61 -10.49
N PRO A 76 -11.00 -4.35 -11.18
CA PRO A 76 -9.68 -4.27 -10.55
C PRO A 76 -9.57 -3.07 -9.59
N ALA A 77 -10.39 -2.03 -9.81
CA ALA A 77 -10.37 -0.79 -9.04
C ALA A 77 -11.30 -0.80 -7.81
N VAL A 78 -12.15 -1.82 -7.66
CA VAL A 78 -13.18 -1.85 -6.61
C VAL A 78 -12.99 -3.05 -5.70
N ALA A 79 -12.33 -2.79 -4.56
CA ALA A 79 -12.23 -3.76 -3.46
C ALA A 79 -13.56 -3.87 -2.68
N HIS A 80 -14.09 -2.74 -2.18
CA HIS A 80 -15.31 -2.67 -1.37
C HIS A 80 -16.56 -2.46 -2.23
N ARG A 81 -17.02 -3.54 -2.86
CA ARG A 81 -18.12 -3.50 -3.86
C ARG A 81 -19.46 -3.07 -3.28
N THR A 82 -19.70 -3.35 -2.00
CA THR A 82 -20.95 -2.98 -1.32
C THR A 82 -21.21 -1.47 -1.37
N GLU A 83 -20.17 -0.65 -1.25
CA GLU A 83 -20.28 0.82 -1.18
C GLU A 83 -20.78 1.43 -2.48
N ILE A 84 -20.43 0.83 -3.62
CA ILE A 84 -20.93 1.24 -4.94
C ILE A 84 -22.21 0.51 -5.34
N GLY A 85 -22.77 -0.31 -4.46
CA GLY A 85 -23.93 -1.14 -4.77
C GLY A 85 -23.62 -2.29 -5.73
N GLY A 86 -22.39 -2.79 -5.75
CA GLY A 86 -21.90 -3.88 -6.60
C GLY A 86 -22.27 -5.29 -6.12
N ILE A 87 -23.25 -5.45 -5.23
CA ILE A 87 -23.77 -6.75 -4.77
C ILE A 87 -25.29 -6.77 -4.94
N ARG A 88 -25.82 -7.86 -5.52
CA ARG A 88 -27.26 -8.09 -5.71
C ARG A 88 -27.63 -9.54 -5.41
N PHE A 89 -28.69 -9.75 -4.65
CA PHE A 89 -29.32 -11.06 -4.48
C PHE A 89 -30.38 -11.24 -5.56
N SER A 90 -30.45 -12.42 -6.17
CA SER A 90 -31.36 -12.66 -7.30
C SER A 90 -31.79 -14.13 -7.38
N PRO A 91 -33.01 -14.43 -7.88
CA PRO A 91 -33.29 -15.75 -8.41
C PRO A 91 -32.29 -16.11 -9.52
N LYS A 92 -32.04 -17.41 -9.68
CA LYS A 92 -31.19 -17.99 -10.73
C LYS A 92 -31.94 -18.01 -12.07
N ASP A 93 -32.25 -16.83 -12.58
CA ASP A 93 -32.98 -16.61 -13.83
C ASP A 93 -32.08 -15.86 -14.84
N PRO A 94 -31.80 -16.42 -16.03
CA PRO A 94 -30.92 -15.79 -17.02
C PRO A 94 -31.33 -14.37 -17.42
N ALA A 95 -32.64 -14.08 -17.54
CA ALA A 95 -33.09 -12.76 -17.95
C ALA A 95 -32.85 -11.72 -16.84
N VAL A 96 -33.14 -12.07 -15.58
CA VAL A 96 -32.85 -11.22 -14.42
C VAL A 96 -31.35 -10.97 -14.28
N LEU A 97 -30.52 -12.00 -14.45
CA LEU A 97 -29.07 -11.87 -14.35
C LEU A 97 -28.45 -10.98 -15.45
N ARG A 98 -28.98 -11.03 -16.68
CA ARG A 98 -28.56 -10.10 -17.74
C ARG A 98 -28.92 -8.65 -17.42
N GLN A 99 -30.08 -8.43 -16.79
CA GLN A 99 -30.45 -7.09 -16.33
C GLN A 99 -29.49 -6.60 -15.23
N ILE A 100 -29.17 -7.44 -14.24
CA ILE A 100 -28.19 -7.11 -13.20
C ILE A 100 -26.82 -6.78 -13.80
N PHE A 101 -26.38 -7.52 -14.81
CA PHE A 101 -25.13 -7.21 -15.51
C PHE A 101 -25.18 -5.80 -16.12
N SER A 102 -26.26 -5.45 -16.82
CA SER A 102 -26.44 -4.11 -17.40
C SER A 102 -26.41 -3.01 -16.33
N ASP A 103 -27.07 -3.26 -15.19
CA ASP A 103 -27.08 -2.33 -14.05
C ASP A 103 -25.68 -2.16 -13.44
N PHE A 104 -24.88 -3.22 -13.38
CA PHE A 104 -23.47 -3.16 -12.97
C PHE A 104 -22.62 -2.38 -13.97
N SER A 105 -22.82 -2.53 -15.28
CA SER A 105 -22.16 -1.70 -16.30
C SER A 105 -22.47 -0.21 -16.15
N ALA A 106 -23.73 0.12 -15.87
CA ALA A 106 -24.16 1.50 -15.60
C ALA A 106 -23.56 2.03 -14.29
N THR A 107 -23.48 1.19 -13.26
CA THR A 107 -22.87 1.52 -11.96
C THR A 107 -21.38 1.79 -12.11
N ALA A 108 -20.65 0.90 -12.80
CA ALA A 108 -19.23 1.06 -13.06
C ALA A 108 -18.94 2.37 -13.81
N SER A 109 -19.69 2.64 -14.88
CA SER A 109 -19.62 3.90 -15.64
C SER A 109 -19.87 5.14 -14.76
N ARG A 110 -20.87 5.10 -13.88
CA ARG A 110 -21.20 6.22 -12.98
C ARG A 110 -20.07 6.53 -12.01
N HIS A 111 -19.36 5.51 -11.54
CA HIS A 111 -18.24 5.63 -10.61
C HIS A 111 -16.88 5.78 -11.30
N GLY A 112 -16.85 5.83 -12.65
CA GLY A 112 -15.61 5.95 -13.42
C GLY A 112 -14.68 4.75 -13.25
N VAL A 113 -15.23 3.56 -12.99
CA VAL A 113 -14.45 2.32 -12.82
C VAL A 113 -14.70 1.37 -13.98
N GLU A 114 -13.67 0.64 -14.38
CA GLU A 114 -13.79 -0.39 -15.42
C GLU A 114 -14.55 -1.61 -14.88
N LEU A 115 -15.50 -2.13 -15.64
CA LEU A 115 -16.16 -3.40 -15.35
C LEU A 115 -15.43 -4.54 -16.06
N SER A 116 -14.81 -5.44 -15.31
CA SER A 116 -14.26 -6.68 -15.88
C SER A 116 -15.34 -7.74 -16.13
N GLY A 117 -16.44 -7.70 -15.37
CA GLY A 117 -17.56 -8.60 -15.54
C GLY A 117 -18.40 -8.77 -14.29
N MET A 118 -19.18 -9.84 -14.26
CA MET A 118 -20.04 -10.20 -13.13
C MET A 118 -19.73 -11.63 -12.66
N MET A 119 -19.62 -11.83 -11.35
CA MET A 119 -19.59 -13.16 -10.76
C MET A 119 -20.94 -13.47 -10.13
N ALA A 120 -21.53 -14.62 -10.45
CA ALA A 120 -22.65 -15.19 -9.72
C ALA A 120 -22.15 -16.30 -8.80
N ALA A 121 -22.44 -16.18 -7.51
CA ALA A 121 -22.10 -17.18 -6.49
C ALA A 121 -23.38 -17.83 -5.94
N ARG A 122 -23.29 -19.09 -5.51
CA ARG A 122 -24.36 -19.76 -4.77
C ARG A 122 -24.78 -18.91 -3.56
N ARG A 123 -26.10 -18.72 -3.36
CA ARG A 123 -26.60 -18.16 -2.11
C ARG A 123 -26.43 -19.17 -0.96
N LEU A 124 -25.69 -18.76 0.06
CA LEU A 124 -25.57 -19.51 1.31
C LEU A 124 -26.56 -18.97 2.33
N GLU A 125 -27.22 -19.88 3.07
CA GLU A 125 -27.97 -19.53 4.27
C GLU A 125 -26.98 -19.29 5.40
N ILE A 126 -26.92 -18.04 5.87
CA ILE A 126 -25.97 -17.62 6.90
C ILE A 126 -26.73 -17.12 8.12
N GLU A 127 -26.21 -17.42 9.30
CA GLU A 127 -26.69 -16.85 10.55
C GLU A 127 -25.96 -15.53 10.78
N ASP A 128 -26.69 -14.42 10.71
CA ASP A 128 -26.15 -13.06 10.85
C ASP A 128 -26.00 -12.63 12.31
N CYS A 129 -25.42 -13.53 13.14
CA CYS A 129 -25.07 -13.23 14.53
C CYS A 129 -23.54 -13.13 14.69
N VAL A 130 -23.07 -12.07 15.33
CA VAL A 130 -21.65 -11.87 15.63
C VAL A 130 -21.30 -12.69 16.89
N PRO A 131 -20.16 -13.41 16.94
CA PRO A 131 -19.05 -13.42 15.98
C PRO A 131 -19.01 -14.65 15.07
N ARG A 132 -20.08 -14.93 14.31
CA ARG A 132 -20.02 -15.92 13.22
C ARG A 132 -19.35 -15.40 11.95
N GLN A 133 -19.06 -14.11 11.88
CA GLN A 133 -18.27 -13.50 10.82
C GLN A 133 -16.91 -13.10 11.37
N LEU A 134 -15.87 -13.70 10.84
CA LEU A 134 -14.48 -13.43 11.19
C LEU A 134 -13.78 -12.71 10.04
N LEU A 135 -12.69 -12.03 10.35
CA LEU A 135 -11.69 -11.59 9.40
C LEU A 135 -10.49 -12.52 9.50
N LEU A 136 -9.96 -12.98 8.38
CA LEU A 136 -8.69 -13.68 8.29
C LEU A 136 -7.88 -13.12 7.13
N SER A 137 -6.68 -12.62 7.41
CA SER A 137 -5.82 -12.03 6.39
C SER A 137 -4.35 -12.39 6.55
N LEU A 138 -3.61 -12.20 5.46
CA LEU A 138 -2.16 -12.12 5.44
C LEU A 138 -1.73 -10.87 4.69
N SER A 139 -0.59 -10.30 5.07
CA SER A 139 0.06 -9.21 4.35
C SER A 139 1.58 -9.27 4.49
N GLN A 140 2.29 -8.61 3.58
CA GLN A 140 3.74 -8.42 3.64
C GLN A 140 4.03 -7.03 4.21
N ASP A 141 4.51 -6.99 5.44
CA ASP A 141 4.89 -5.76 6.13
C ASP A 141 6.39 -5.49 5.94
N ASP A 142 6.76 -4.23 5.68
CA ASP A 142 8.15 -3.85 5.42
C ASP A 142 9.06 -4.00 6.65
N ALA A 143 8.50 -3.86 7.87
CA ALA A 143 9.25 -3.95 9.12
C ALA A 143 9.20 -5.36 9.73
N PHE A 144 8.02 -5.99 9.71
CA PHE A 144 7.77 -7.28 10.36
C PHE A 144 7.84 -8.49 9.42
N GLY A 145 7.96 -8.25 8.12
CA GLY A 145 7.89 -9.31 7.11
C GLY A 145 6.47 -9.86 6.96
N PRO A 146 6.30 -11.16 6.66
CA PRO A 146 4.98 -11.75 6.50
C PRO A 146 4.22 -11.77 7.82
N VAL A 147 3.02 -11.20 7.83
CA VAL A 147 2.12 -11.17 8.99
C VAL A 147 0.77 -11.78 8.62
N VAL A 148 0.07 -12.29 9.63
CA VAL A 148 -1.31 -12.76 9.53
C VAL A 148 -2.17 -12.11 10.58
N ALA A 149 -3.42 -11.81 10.24
CA ALA A 149 -4.36 -11.23 11.17
C ALA A 149 -5.65 -12.05 11.25
N ALA A 150 -6.21 -12.16 12.46
CA ALA A 150 -7.51 -12.76 12.69
C ALA A 150 -8.33 -11.88 13.63
N GLY A 151 -9.60 -11.66 13.31
CA GLY A 151 -10.45 -10.71 14.03
C GLY A 151 -11.93 -10.94 13.83
N ILE A 152 -12.73 -10.05 14.41
CA ILE A 152 -14.15 -9.90 14.06
C ILE A 152 -14.23 -9.37 12.62
N GLY A 153 -15.08 -9.98 11.81
CA GLY A 153 -15.34 -9.56 10.43
C GLY A 153 -16.80 -9.18 10.20
N GLY A 154 -17.12 -8.87 8.95
CA GLY A 154 -18.46 -8.45 8.54
C GLY A 154 -18.69 -6.94 8.57
N THR A 155 -19.88 -6.52 8.16
CA THR A 155 -20.25 -5.10 7.97
C THR A 155 -20.28 -4.31 9.28
N GLY A 156 -20.40 -4.97 10.43
CA GLY A 156 -20.39 -4.32 11.75
C GLY A 156 -19.00 -4.05 12.34
N THR A 157 -17.92 -4.50 11.69
CA THR A 157 -16.56 -4.53 12.28
C THR A 157 -16.07 -3.17 12.78
N GLU A 158 -16.36 -2.09 12.05
CA GLU A 158 -15.96 -0.73 12.44
C GLU A 158 -16.59 -0.29 13.77
N VAL A 159 -17.88 -0.60 13.96
CA VAL A 159 -18.63 -0.27 15.18
C VAL A 159 -18.05 -1.01 16.39
N TRP A 160 -17.73 -2.29 16.23
CA TRP A 160 -17.12 -3.10 17.29
C TRP A 160 -15.72 -2.61 17.64
N ASN A 161 -14.86 -2.39 16.64
CA ASN A 161 -13.49 -1.96 16.87
C ASN A 161 -13.39 -0.57 17.51
N ALA A 162 -14.33 0.33 17.23
CA ALA A 162 -14.37 1.65 17.88
C ALA A 162 -14.62 1.57 19.40
N GLY A 163 -15.40 0.59 19.86
CA GLY A 163 -15.73 0.41 21.28
C GLY A 163 -14.80 -0.54 22.04
N LEU A 164 -13.96 -1.30 21.33
CA LEU A 164 -13.10 -2.32 21.92
C LEU A 164 -11.72 -1.76 22.29
N ARG A 165 -11.10 -2.35 23.33
CA ARG A 165 -9.70 -2.04 23.66
C ARG A 165 -8.80 -2.44 22.49
N SER A 166 -7.76 -1.66 22.22
CA SER A 166 -6.80 -1.95 21.14
C SER A 166 -6.28 -3.39 21.23
N GLY A 167 -6.34 -4.12 20.11
CA GLY A 167 -5.91 -5.51 20.00
C GLY A 167 -6.86 -6.55 20.59
N SER A 168 -8.08 -6.18 21.01
CA SER A 168 -9.08 -7.14 21.52
C SER A 168 -10.08 -7.63 20.46
N GLY A 169 -10.35 -6.83 19.40
CA GLY A 169 -11.20 -7.22 18.27
C GLY A 169 -10.44 -7.80 17.07
N LEU A 170 -9.12 -7.60 17.01
CA LEU A 170 -8.22 -8.04 15.94
C LEU A 170 -6.86 -8.39 16.54
N ARG A 171 -6.28 -9.51 16.11
CA ARG A 171 -4.92 -9.91 16.49
C ARG A 171 -4.06 -10.08 15.23
N VAL A 172 -2.96 -9.32 15.17
CA VAL A 172 -1.91 -9.45 14.16
C VAL A 172 -0.76 -10.27 14.75
N MET A 173 -0.20 -11.17 13.95
CA MET A 173 0.82 -12.14 14.34
C MET A 173 1.88 -12.25 13.25
N ALA A 174 3.16 -12.36 13.64
CA ALA A 174 4.21 -12.71 12.70
C ALA A 174 4.01 -14.14 12.18
N ALA A 175 4.07 -14.34 10.87
CA ALA A 175 3.82 -15.65 10.26
C ALA A 175 4.82 -16.71 10.73
N SER A 176 6.06 -16.32 10.97
CA SER A 176 7.13 -17.20 11.48
C SER A 176 6.77 -17.84 12.84
N MET A 177 6.16 -17.06 13.74
CA MET A 177 5.77 -17.51 15.08
C MET A 177 4.52 -18.40 15.06
N CYS A 178 3.69 -18.32 14.01
CA CYS A 178 2.46 -19.12 13.93
C CYS A 178 2.73 -20.63 13.83
N SER A 179 3.95 -21.03 13.46
CA SER A 179 4.38 -22.44 13.45
C SER A 179 4.65 -23.00 14.86
N GLU A 180 4.85 -22.12 15.85
CA GLU A 180 5.15 -22.51 17.23
C GLU A 180 3.93 -23.10 17.92
N SER A 181 4.16 -24.16 18.71
CA SER A 181 3.09 -24.88 19.39
C SER A 181 2.36 -23.99 20.40
N GLY A 182 1.04 -23.89 20.25
CA GLY A 182 0.14 -23.12 21.11
C GLY A 182 0.30 -21.59 21.01
N PHE A 183 1.18 -21.06 20.14
CA PHE A 183 1.33 -19.61 19.99
C PHE A 183 0.04 -18.96 19.49
N VAL A 184 -0.55 -19.51 18.43
CA VAL A 184 -1.78 -18.99 17.83
C VAL A 184 -2.95 -19.01 18.83
N GLU A 185 -3.15 -20.13 19.54
CA GLU A 185 -4.19 -20.24 20.58
C GLU A 185 -4.02 -19.18 21.68
N ARG A 186 -2.79 -18.97 22.19
CA ARG A 186 -2.51 -17.93 23.20
C ARG A 186 -2.77 -16.52 22.64
N ALA A 187 -2.37 -16.26 21.40
CA ALA A 187 -2.55 -14.96 20.77
C ALA A 187 -4.04 -14.62 20.55
N LEU A 188 -4.83 -15.61 20.11
CA LEU A 188 -6.27 -15.49 19.91
C LEU A 188 -7.04 -15.48 21.23
N GLY A 189 -6.59 -16.20 22.25
CA GLY A 189 -7.19 -16.22 23.60
C GLY A 189 -7.28 -14.85 24.27
N GLY A 190 -6.42 -13.90 23.88
CA GLY A 190 -6.49 -12.51 24.33
C GLY A 190 -7.50 -11.63 23.59
N THR A 191 -8.32 -12.19 22.71
CA THR A 191 -9.36 -11.49 21.94
C THR A 191 -10.75 -11.72 22.52
N VAL A 192 -11.72 -10.89 22.14
CA VAL A 192 -13.11 -11.06 22.59
C VAL A 192 -13.86 -12.15 21.82
N PHE A 193 -13.52 -12.38 20.55
CA PHE A 193 -14.26 -13.30 19.69
C PHE A 193 -13.85 -14.75 19.90
N PHE A 194 -12.56 -15.03 20.13
CA PHE A 194 -12.04 -16.39 20.21
C PHE A 194 -12.67 -17.21 21.35
N PRO A 195 -12.83 -16.69 22.58
CA PRO A 195 -13.51 -17.42 23.65
C PRO A 195 -14.99 -17.71 23.33
N VAL A 196 -15.66 -16.79 22.63
CA VAL A 196 -17.09 -16.94 22.25
C VAL A 196 -17.25 -18.05 21.22
N ILE A 197 -16.46 -18.04 20.16
CA ILE A 197 -16.55 -19.08 19.11
C ILE A 197 -16.08 -20.45 19.63
N SER A 198 -15.16 -20.48 20.59
CA SER A 198 -14.61 -21.71 21.15
C SER A 198 -15.49 -22.34 22.26
N GLY A 199 -16.65 -21.76 22.58
CA GLY A 199 -17.54 -22.31 23.60
C GLY A 199 -17.13 -22.02 25.05
N ALA A 200 -16.21 -21.08 25.29
CA ALA A 200 -15.61 -20.83 26.60
C ALA A 200 -16.35 -19.74 27.42
N THR A 201 -17.61 -19.43 27.08
CA THR A 201 -18.35 -18.30 27.67
C THR A 201 -19.76 -18.68 28.09
N ARG A 202 -20.38 -17.87 28.95
CA ARG A 202 -21.80 -18.07 29.34
C ARG A 202 -22.79 -17.86 28.20
N ILE A 203 -22.42 -17.02 27.22
CA ILE A 203 -23.30 -16.67 26.08
C ILE A 203 -23.15 -17.65 24.91
N SER A 204 -22.07 -18.41 24.88
CA SER A 204 -21.78 -19.46 23.90
C SER A 204 -21.09 -20.59 24.66
N PRO A 205 -21.87 -21.51 25.27
CA PRO A 205 -21.35 -22.62 26.06
C PRO A 205 -20.83 -23.77 25.20
N GLU A 206 -21.32 -23.89 23.97
CA GLU A 206 -20.90 -24.90 23.01
C GLU A 206 -19.99 -24.25 21.94
N PRO A 207 -18.94 -24.94 21.48
CA PRO A 207 -18.08 -24.42 20.43
C PRO A 207 -18.83 -24.32 19.10
N MET A 208 -18.68 -23.18 18.43
CA MET A 208 -19.30 -22.90 17.13
C MET A 208 -18.54 -23.54 15.96
N LEU A 209 -17.29 -23.97 16.20
CA LEU A 209 -16.39 -24.60 15.24
C LEU A 209 -15.61 -25.73 15.91
N PRO A 210 -15.13 -26.73 15.16
CA PRO A 210 -14.27 -27.77 15.70
C PRO A 210 -13.02 -27.19 16.39
N LYS A 211 -12.60 -27.81 17.50
CA LYS A 211 -11.42 -27.39 18.26
C LYS A 211 -10.19 -27.31 17.34
N GLY A 212 -9.48 -26.19 17.36
CA GLY A 212 -8.27 -25.97 16.56
C GLY A 212 -8.52 -25.55 15.11
N ALA A 213 -9.77 -25.46 14.64
CA ALA A 213 -10.07 -25.19 13.24
C ALA A 213 -9.62 -23.79 12.79
N LEU A 214 -9.81 -22.76 13.63
CA LEU A 214 -9.35 -21.41 13.31
C LEU A 214 -7.83 -21.30 13.39
N GLU A 215 -7.21 -21.93 14.38
CA GLU A 215 -5.77 -21.95 14.56
C GLU A 215 -5.08 -22.65 13.39
N GLU A 216 -5.69 -23.71 12.86
CA GLU A 216 -5.26 -24.36 11.64
C GLU A 216 -5.40 -23.44 10.41
N ALA A 217 -6.52 -22.74 10.27
CA ALA A 217 -6.72 -21.74 9.21
C ALA A 217 -5.65 -20.63 9.25
N VAL A 218 -5.36 -20.09 10.44
CA VAL A 218 -4.30 -19.10 10.67
C VAL A 218 -2.93 -19.65 10.28
N ARG A 219 -2.60 -20.89 10.66
CA ARG A 219 -1.33 -21.53 10.29
C ARG A 219 -1.18 -21.73 8.79
N ARG A 220 -2.25 -22.08 8.08
CA ARG A 220 -2.24 -22.18 6.61
C ARG A 220 -2.01 -20.82 5.95
N PHE A 221 -2.65 -19.76 6.45
CA PHE A 221 -2.37 -18.39 6.00
C PHE A 221 -0.93 -17.98 6.27
N ALA A 222 -0.38 -18.30 7.45
CA ALA A 222 1.00 -17.99 7.81
C ALA A 222 2.01 -18.73 6.93
N SER A 223 1.73 -20.00 6.65
CA SER A 223 2.54 -20.81 5.73
C SER A 223 2.48 -20.26 4.30
N LEU A 224 1.32 -19.80 3.84
CA LEU A 224 1.16 -19.17 2.53
C LEU A 224 1.91 -17.82 2.47
N ALA A 225 1.73 -16.96 3.49
CA ALA A 225 2.39 -15.66 3.61
C ALA A 225 3.92 -15.79 3.56
N THR A 226 4.45 -16.82 4.24
CA THR A 226 5.89 -17.14 4.25
C THR A 226 6.35 -17.64 2.89
N ALA A 227 5.62 -18.59 2.28
CA ALA A 227 6.00 -19.18 1.00
C ALA A 227 6.02 -18.14 -0.15
N PHE A 228 5.03 -17.25 -0.16
CA PHE A 228 4.86 -16.18 -1.15
C PHE A 228 5.35 -14.82 -0.66
N SER A 229 6.26 -14.79 0.33
CA SER A 229 6.90 -13.56 0.77
C SER A 229 7.81 -13.00 -0.34
N PRO A 230 8.03 -11.67 -0.39
CA PRO A 230 9.11 -11.12 -1.21
C PRO A 230 10.48 -11.67 -0.78
N LEU A 231 10.64 -12.07 0.48
CA LEU A 231 11.88 -12.63 1.03
C LEU A 231 12.08 -14.12 0.75
N SER A 232 11.05 -14.77 0.21
CA SER A 232 11.07 -16.20 -0.10
C SER A 232 11.51 -16.44 -1.53
N GLY A 233 12.60 -17.20 -1.69
CA GLY A 233 13.03 -17.75 -2.97
C GLY A 233 12.26 -19.01 -3.41
N ARG A 234 11.22 -19.42 -2.68
CA ARG A 234 10.43 -20.62 -3.00
C ARG A 234 9.48 -20.42 -4.19
N THR A 235 9.10 -19.17 -4.45
CA THR A 235 8.17 -18.81 -5.53
C THR A 235 8.68 -17.58 -6.27
N GLN A 236 8.24 -17.40 -7.51
CA GLN A 236 8.47 -16.23 -8.36
C GLN A 236 7.43 -15.12 -8.14
N VAL A 237 6.33 -15.45 -7.45
CA VAL A 237 5.23 -14.52 -7.17
C VAL A 237 5.20 -14.16 -5.69
N THR A 238 4.89 -12.91 -5.41
CA THR A 238 4.61 -12.40 -4.07
C THR A 238 3.12 -12.21 -3.90
N ILE A 239 2.54 -12.76 -2.83
CA ILE A 239 1.19 -12.38 -2.38
C ILE A 239 1.40 -11.24 -1.40
N ARG A 240 1.05 -10.02 -1.83
CA ARG A 240 1.17 -8.80 -1.02
C ARG A 240 0.16 -8.79 0.11
N THR A 241 -1.07 -9.13 -0.24
CA THR A 241 -2.19 -9.23 0.70
C THR A 241 -3.14 -10.32 0.22
N LEU A 242 -3.70 -11.08 1.15
CA LEU A 242 -4.92 -11.85 0.96
C LEU A 242 -5.80 -11.59 2.18
N GLU A 243 -7.01 -11.11 1.96
CA GLU A 243 -8.00 -10.86 3.01
C GLU A 243 -9.27 -11.63 2.71
N VAL A 244 -9.80 -12.34 3.70
CA VAL A 244 -11.11 -12.96 3.68
C VAL A 244 -11.96 -12.27 4.73
N ASN A 245 -12.96 -11.53 4.26
CA ASN A 245 -13.83 -10.74 5.12
C ASN A 245 -15.22 -10.54 4.47
N PRO A 246 -16.28 -11.24 4.94
CA PRO A 246 -16.29 -12.11 6.11
C PRO A 246 -15.89 -13.56 5.79
N LEU A 247 -15.19 -14.18 6.74
CA LEU A 247 -15.04 -15.63 6.90
C LEU A 247 -16.17 -16.13 7.82
N GLN A 248 -17.17 -16.78 7.23
CA GLN A 248 -18.37 -17.23 7.93
C GLN A 248 -18.14 -18.58 8.64
N ILE A 249 -18.55 -18.66 9.90
CA ILE A 249 -18.78 -19.92 10.62
C ILE A 249 -20.19 -20.39 10.29
N MET A 250 -20.29 -21.48 9.54
CA MET A 250 -21.55 -22.12 9.18
C MET A 250 -22.13 -22.90 10.35
N SER A 251 -23.42 -23.28 10.27
CA SER A 251 -24.09 -24.09 11.31
C SER A 251 -23.48 -25.48 11.50
N ASP A 252 -22.80 -26.02 10.47
CA ASP A 252 -22.03 -27.27 10.55
C ASP A 252 -20.61 -27.07 11.12
N GLY A 253 -20.28 -25.86 11.56
CA GLY A 253 -18.96 -25.47 12.09
C GLY A 253 -17.87 -25.28 11.03
N SER A 254 -18.21 -25.37 9.74
CA SER A 254 -17.24 -25.10 8.67
C SER A 254 -16.98 -23.61 8.48
N LEU A 255 -15.73 -23.29 8.08
CA LEU A 255 -15.30 -21.94 7.74
C LEU A 255 -15.44 -21.72 6.23
N VAL A 256 -16.28 -20.76 5.84
CA VAL A 256 -16.58 -20.47 4.43
C VAL A 256 -16.32 -18.98 4.14
N PRO A 257 -15.44 -18.63 3.19
CA PRO A 257 -15.25 -17.26 2.76
C PRO A 257 -16.51 -16.79 2.00
N LEU A 258 -17.08 -15.66 2.41
CA LEU A 258 -18.18 -15.02 1.67
C LEU A 258 -17.69 -13.92 0.74
N ASP A 259 -16.52 -13.35 1.03
CA ASP A 259 -15.83 -12.40 0.19
C ASP A 259 -14.32 -12.51 0.43
N ALA A 260 -13.53 -12.22 -0.61
CA ALA A 260 -12.09 -12.27 -0.54
C ALA A 260 -11.45 -11.29 -1.52
N MET A 261 -10.33 -10.73 -1.10
CA MET A 261 -9.49 -9.80 -1.87
C MET A 261 -8.05 -10.27 -1.83
N MET A 262 -7.34 -10.12 -2.95
CA MET A 262 -5.93 -10.48 -3.05
C MET A 262 -5.18 -9.48 -3.93
N TYR A 263 -3.96 -9.15 -3.53
CA TYR A 263 -3.01 -8.38 -4.34
C TYR A 263 -1.73 -9.20 -4.52
N ILE A 264 -1.25 -9.31 -5.75
CA ILE A 264 -0.06 -10.07 -6.11
C ILE A 264 0.93 -9.20 -6.89
N SER A 265 2.21 -9.56 -6.85
CA SER A 265 3.25 -8.86 -7.61
C SER A 265 4.42 -9.79 -7.96
N ARG A 266 5.25 -9.40 -8.93
CA ARG A 266 6.53 -10.08 -9.23
C ARG A 266 7.69 -9.62 -8.34
N GLU A 267 7.49 -8.58 -7.54
CA GLU A 267 8.54 -8.03 -6.67
C GLU A 267 9.02 -9.05 -5.64
N LYS A 268 10.34 -9.26 -5.64
CA LYS A 268 11.07 -10.14 -4.72
C LYS A 268 12.25 -9.37 -4.13
N GLY A 269 12.69 -9.79 -2.96
CA GLY A 269 13.69 -9.11 -2.14
C GLY A 269 13.05 -8.13 -1.16
N MET A 270 13.77 -7.89 -0.07
CA MET A 270 13.47 -6.79 0.83
C MET A 270 13.79 -5.49 0.08
N PRO A 271 12.96 -4.44 0.17
CA PRO A 271 13.40 -3.13 -0.26
C PRO A 271 14.75 -2.85 0.39
N ALA A 272 15.76 -2.46 -0.39
CA ALA A 272 17.05 -2.11 0.17
C ALA A 272 16.83 -1.05 1.28
N SER A 273 17.55 -1.20 2.38
CA SER A 273 17.40 -0.30 3.54
C SER A 273 17.69 1.13 3.11
N ALA A 274 16.98 2.10 3.70
CA ALA A 274 17.33 3.50 3.51
C ALA A 274 18.78 3.75 4.02
N PRO A 275 19.61 4.52 3.29
CA PRO A 275 20.97 4.84 3.71
C PRO A 275 20.95 5.88 4.85
N LEU A 276 20.69 5.42 6.07
CA LEU A 276 20.46 6.26 7.26
C LEU A 276 21.64 7.18 7.55
N GLU A 277 22.86 6.73 7.27
CA GLU A 277 24.09 7.51 7.41
C GLU A 277 24.09 8.79 6.57
N LYS A 278 23.36 8.81 5.44
CA LYS A 278 23.26 9.97 4.55
C LYS A 278 22.24 11.01 5.00
N ILE A 279 21.49 10.77 6.08
CA ILE A 279 20.69 11.81 6.72
C ILE A 279 21.59 12.99 7.14
N ASP A 280 22.86 12.74 7.48
CA ASP A 280 23.78 13.83 7.78
C ASP A 280 24.05 14.73 6.55
N ARG A 281 24.05 14.17 5.32
CA ARG A 281 24.16 14.96 4.09
C ARG A 281 22.94 15.83 3.81
N LEU A 282 21.77 15.42 4.31
CA LEU A 282 20.55 16.22 4.25
C LEU A 282 20.56 17.32 5.32
N LEU A 283 21.07 17.04 6.53
CA LEU A 283 21.05 17.98 7.65
C LEU A 283 22.26 18.93 7.67
N ARG A 284 23.43 18.53 7.17
CA ARG A 284 24.68 19.29 7.16
C ARG A 284 25.40 19.20 5.80
N PRO A 285 24.76 19.61 4.69
CA PRO A 285 25.42 19.61 3.39
C PRO A 285 26.56 20.63 3.35
N ASP A 286 27.64 20.26 2.67
CA ASP A 286 28.73 21.15 2.28
C ASP A 286 28.57 21.65 0.83
N SER A 287 27.76 20.99 0.00
CA SER A 287 27.38 21.45 -1.35
C SER A 287 25.91 21.19 -1.65
N MET A 288 25.30 22.07 -2.45
CA MET A 288 23.89 21.94 -2.84
C MET A 288 23.67 22.18 -4.33
N LEU A 289 22.71 21.46 -4.91
CA LEU A 289 22.17 21.71 -6.24
C LEU A 289 20.72 22.18 -6.12
N LEU A 290 20.35 23.28 -6.78
CA LEU A 290 18.97 23.74 -6.87
C LEU A 290 18.45 23.65 -8.31
N ILE A 291 17.32 22.97 -8.47
CA ILE A 291 16.65 22.75 -9.75
C ILE A 291 15.26 23.37 -9.70
N GLY A 292 14.99 24.28 -10.66
CA GLY A 292 13.71 24.99 -10.77
C GLY A 292 13.70 26.45 -10.31
N ALA A 293 14.88 27.06 -10.09
CA ALA A 293 14.99 28.51 -9.88
C ALA A 293 14.89 29.27 -11.22
N SER A 294 14.01 30.26 -11.32
CA SER A 294 13.91 31.10 -12.53
C SER A 294 14.95 32.22 -12.52
N ALA A 295 15.52 32.59 -13.68
CA ALA A 295 16.36 33.79 -13.78
C ALA A 295 15.56 35.11 -13.72
N GLY A 296 14.36 35.14 -14.33
CA GLY A 296 13.59 36.36 -14.53
C GLY A 296 12.50 36.64 -13.49
N LYS A 297 11.62 35.66 -13.22
CA LYS A 297 10.46 35.86 -12.33
C LYS A 297 10.66 35.23 -10.96
N VAL A 298 10.00 35.79 -9.94
CA VAL A 298 9.99 35.17 -8.62
C VAL A 298 9.11 33.91 -8.67
N ASN A 299 9.72 32.76 -8.41
CA ASN A 299 9.04 31.48 -8.18
C ASN A 299 9.58 30.84 -6.89
N MET A 300 9.06 29.67 -6.51
CA MET A 300 9.49 28.95 -5.28
C MET A 300 11.00 28.72 -5.27
N GLY A 301 11.57 28.21 -6.36
CA GLY A 301 13.01 28.03 -6.51
C GLY A 301 13.80 29.34 -6.34
N ARG A 302 13.31 30.48 -6.82
CA ARG A 302 13.95 31.79 -6.63
C ARG A 302 14.00 32.21 -5.15
N VAL A 303 12.93 31.95 -4.40
CA VAL A 303 12.86 32.26 -2.96
C VAL A 303 13.86 31.38 -2.21
N ILE A 304 13.88 30.09 -2.52
CA ILE A 304 14.83 29.13 -1.93
C ILE A 304 16.27 29.53 -2.24
N LEU A 305 16.58 29.89 -3.49
CA LEU A 305 17.92 30.33 -3.88
C LEU A 305 18.39 31.52 -3.03
N LYS A 306 17.52 32.51 -2.79
CA LYS A 306 17.88 33.66 -1.96
C LYS A 306 18.16 33.27 -0.51
N ASN A 307 17.40 32.32 0.03
CA ASN A 307 17.62 31.81 1.38
C ASN A 307 18.94 31.02 1.46
N LEU A 308 19.21 30.15 0.47
CA LEU A 308 20.46 29.39 0.38
C LEU A 308 21.68 30.28 0.19
N ALA A 309 21.60 31.28 -0.71
CA ALA A 309 22.68 32.23 -0.96
C ALA A 309 22.96 33.19 0.23
N SER A 310 22.09 33.16 1.25
CA SER A 310 22.26 33.84 2.54
C SER A 310 22.71 32.88 3.65
N SER A 311 23.02 31.62 3.32
CA SER A 311 23.59 30.66 4.27
C SER A 311 24.94 31.15 4.79
N GLU A 312 25.17 31.01 6.09
CA GLU A 312 26.45 31.32 6.73
C GLU A 312 27.45 30.17 6.64
N ARG A 313 26.98 28.95 6.33
CA ARG A 313 27.81 27.74 6.30
C ARG A 313 28.18 27.31 4.88
N ILE A 314 27.23 27.39 3.95
CA ILE A 314 27.41 26.88 2.59
C ILE A 314 27.80 28.05 1.68
N PRO A 315 29.05 28.10 1.20
CA PRO A 315 29.49 29.19 0.34
C PRO A 315 28.78 29.13 -1.03
N ARG A 316 28.54 30.30 -1.65
CA ARG A 316 27.80 30.41 -2.92
C ARG A 316 28.44 29.62 -4.06
N GLU A 317 29.76 29.45 -4.02
CA GLU A 317 30.54 28.69 -4.98
C GLU A 317 30.28 27.17 -4.90
N ARG A 318 29.68 26.70 -3.80
CA ARG A 318 29.22 25.32 -3.60
C ARG A 318 27.70 25.18 -3.67
N ILE A 319 27.00 26.24 -4.09
CA ILE A 319 25.59 26.23 -4.43
C ILE A 319 25.49 26.27 -5.96
N TYR A 320 25.12 25.16 -6.55
CA TYR A 320 24.98 24.99 -7.99
C TYR A 320 23.52 25.08 -8.42
N LEU A 321 23.29 25.53 -9.64
CA LEU A 321 21.97 25.59 -10.26
C LEU A 321 21.94 24.72 -11.51
N LEU A 322 20.82 24.06 -11.76
CA LEU A 322 20.53 23.50 -13.09
C LEU A 322 19.58 24.45 -13.82
N HIS A 323 20.06 25.07 -14.90
CA HIS A 323 19.30 26.05 -15.66
C HIS A 323 19.66 25.98 -17.16
N PRO A 324 18.68 26.05 -18.08
CA PRO A 324 18.95 25.87 -19.52
C PRO A 324 19.80 27.00 -20.14
N GLU A 325 19.57 28.25 -19.69
CA GLU A 325 20.13 29.45 -20.34
C GLU A 325 21.12 30.24 -19.47
N ALA A 326 20.74 30.59 -18.24
CA ALA A 326 21.57 31.35 -17.31
C ALA A 326 22.89 30.65 -16.95
N GLU A 327 23.95 31.43 -16.81
CA GLU A 327 25.27 30.97 -16.32
C GLU A 327 25.46 31.21 -14.82
N GLU A 328 24.71 32.16 -14.25
CA GLU A 328 24.76 32.50 -12.82
C GLU A 328 23.44 33.15 -12.36
N ILE A 329 23.00 32.85 -11.14
CA ILE A 329 21.86 33.54 -10.48
C ILE A 329 22.23 33.72 -9.00
N GLU A 330 22.10 34.95 -8.45
CA GLU A 330 22.47 35.30 -7.06
C GLU A 330 23.93 34.98 -6.67
N GLY A 331 24.87 35.03 -7.63
CA GLY A 331 26.27 34.64 -7.40
C GLY A 331 26.50 33.14 -7.36
N CYS A 332 25.47 32.32 -7.64
CA CYS A 332 25.55 30.87 -7.68
C CYS A 332 25.65 30.39 -9.13
N ARG A 333 26.63 29.53 -9.43
CA ARG A 333 26.92 29.07 -10.80
C ARG A 333 25.83 28.14 -11.32
N ALA A 334 25.45 28.33 -12.58
CA ALA A 334 24.44 27.53 -13.25
C ALA A 334 25.04 26.64 -14.35
N PHE A 335 24.51 25.42 -14.45
CA PHE A 335 24.93 24.40 -15.40
C PHE A 335 23.74 23.97 -16.25
N LYS A 336 24.01 23.65 -17.52
CA LYS A 336 22.97 23.23 -18.49
C LYS A 336 22.59 21.76 -18.36
N SER A 337 23.46 20.94 -17.77
CA SER A 337 23.25 19.50 -17.57
C SER A 337 23.95 19.02 -16.30
N LEU A 338 23.49 17.88 -15.77
CA LEU A 338 24.08 17.25 -14.57
C LEU A 338 25.53 16.79 -14.82
N ALA A 339 25.86 16.42 -16.06
CA ALA A 339 27.23 16.05 -16.44
C ALA A 339 28.23 17.21 -16.31
N GLY A 340 27.76 18.46 -16.35
CA GLY A 340 28.60 19.65 -16.16
C GLY A 340 28.94 19.96 -14.70
N LEU A 341 28.29 19.28 -13.74
CA LEU A 341 28.53 19.52 -12.31
C LEU A 341 29.97 19.13 -11.92
N PRO A 342 30.65 19.93 -11.10
CA PRO A 342 32.05 19.68 -10.74
C PRO A 342 32.22 18.51 -9.76
N GLU A 343 31.17 18.18 -9.01
CA GLU A 343 31.18 17.13 -7.99
C GLU A 343 29.78 16.51 -7.84
N LYS A 344 29.73 15.35 -7.18
CA LYS A 344 28.49 14.84 -6.58
C LYS A 344 28.10 15.76 -5.43
N VAL A 345 26.87 16.25 -5.40
CA VAL A 345 26.43 17.18 -4.36
C VAL A 345 25.89 16.46 -3.13
N ASP A 346 25.99 17.09 -1.96
CA ASP A 346 25.44 16.52 -0.72
C ASP A 346 23.90 16.57 -0.70
N THR A 347 23.31 17.69 -1.14
CA THR A 347 21.85 17.84 -1.20
C THR A 347 21.38 18.46 -2.52
N THR A 348 20.41 17.84 -3.19
CA THR A 348 19.65 18.48 -4.27
C THR A 348 18.31 18.99 -3.78
N VAL A 349 17.94 20.23 -4.09
CA VAL A 349 16.60 20.79 -3.89
C VAL A 349 15.89 20.87 -5.23
N PHE A 350 14.74 20.18 -5.34
CA PHE A 350 14.01 20.03 -6.59
C PHE A 350 12.62 20.67 -6.48
N THR A 351 12.32 21.63 -7.34
CA THR A 351 11.06 22.42 -7.26
C THR A 351 10.23 22.41 -8.54
N ILE A 352 10.62 21.65 -9.56
CA ILE A 352 9.85 21.57 -10.83
C ILE A 352 8.65 20.63 -10.61
N PRO A 353 7.41 21.02 -10.95
CA PRO A 353 6.23 20.15 -10.80
C PRO A 353 6.39 18.79 -11.48
N ALA A 354 5.69 17.78 -10.96
CA ALA A 354 5.74 16.42 -11.51
C ALA A 354 5.35 16.37 -13.00
N SER A 355 6.19 15.73 -13.80
CA SER A 355 6.07 15.50 -15.24
C SER A 355 7.01 14.37 -15.65
N GLU A 356 6.91 13.87 -16.89
CA GLU A 356 7.85 12.86 -17.38
C GLU A 356 9.29 13.39 -17.42
N ASP A 357 9.50 14.64 -17.87
CA ASP A 357 10.83 15.24 -17.92
C ASP A 357 11.46 15.43 -16.53
N SER A 358 10.65 15.81 -15.54
CA SER A 358 11.16 15.97 -14.17
C SER A 358 11.47 14.62 -13.52
N GLU A 359 10.69 13.58 -13.82
CA GLU A 359 10.96 12.22 -13.34
C GLU A 359 12.22 11.64 -13.97
N ALA A 360 12.42 11.81 -15.28
CA ALA A 360 13.66 11.41 -15.97
C ALA A 360 14.90 12.12 -15.38
N LEU A 361 14.78 13.40 -15.02
CA LEU A 361 15.86 14.13 -14.38
C LEU A 361 16.14 13.67 -12.94
N ILE A 362 15.10 13.32 -12.18
CA ILE A 362 15.25 12.70 -10.85
C ILE A 362 15.91 11.33 -10.97
N GLU A 363 15.55 10.54 -12.00
CA GLU A 363 16.20 9.28 -12.31
C GLU A 363 17.69 9.46 -12.64
N GLU A 364 18.05 10.44 -13.47
CA GLU A 364 19.46 10.75 -13.77
C GLU A 364 20.24 11.16 -12.51
N LEU A 365 19.62 11.93 -11.61
CA LEU A 365 20.23 12.32 -10.33
C LEU A 365 20.52 11.12 -9.43
N ILE A 366 19.53 10.24 -9.26
CA ILE A 366 19.60 9.09 -8.35
C ILE A 366 20.47 7.99 -8.94
N LEU A 367 20.19 7.56 -10.18
CA LEU A 367 20.89 6.45 -10.83
C LEU A 367 22.28 6.83 -11.33
N GLY A 368 22.50 8.10 -11.68
CA GLY A 368 23.81 8.64 -12.00
C GLY A 368 24.67 8.99 -10.78
N GLU A 369 24.20 8.67 -9.57
CA GLU A 369 24.85 8.98 -8.28
C GLU A 369 25.33 10.44 -8.19
N ARG A 370 24.52 11.39 -8.66
CA ARG A 370 24.86 12.83 -8.71
C ARG A 370 24.52 13.57 -7.41
N THR A 371 23.79 12.94 -6.49
CA THR A 371 23.39 13.54 -5.22
C THR A 371 23.30 12.52 -4.09
N GLU A 372 23.79 12.88 -2.90
CA GLU A 372 23.69 12.03 -1.70
C GLU A 372 22.30 12.07 -1.06
N SER A 373 21.65 13.24 -1.08
CA SER A 373 20.31 13.44 -0.54
C SER A 373 19.50 14.44 -1.37
N MET A 374 18.17 14.40 -1.25
CA MET A 374 17.27 15.21 -2.06
C MET A 374 16.10 15.73 -1.24
N ILE A 375 15.79 17.02 -1.41
CA ILE A 375 14.57 17.68 -0.94
C ILE A 375 13.67 17.87 -2.17
N LEU A 376 12.63 17.04 -2.28
CA LEU A 376 11.68 17.07 -3.39
C LEU A 376 10.46 17.87 -2.95
N ILE A 377 10.43 19.16 -3.30
CA ILE A 377 9.36 20.10 -2.95
C ILE A 377 8.14 19.91 -3.85
N SER A 378 8.35 19.37 -5.05
CA SER A 378 7.36 19.23 -6.11
C SER A 378 6.08 18.51 -5.70
N GLY A 379 4.93 19.11 -6.03
CA GLY A 379 3.60 18.46 -6.01
C GLY A 379 3.27 17.77 -7.34
N GLY A 380 2.07 17.20 -7.45
CA GLY A 380 1.60 16.45 -8.63
C GLY A 380 1.83 14.93 -8.58
N TYR A 381 2.36 14.43 -7.46
CA TYR A 381 2.52 13.00 -7.17
C TYR A 381 1.29 12.49 -6.40
N ASP A 382 0.70 11.38 -6.83
CA ASP A 382 -0.50 10.73 -6.26
C ASP A 382 -1.83 11.57 -6.24
N GLU A 383 -1.78 12.88 -6.51
CA GLU A 383 -2.94 13.80 -6.52
C GLU A 383 -3.89 13.61 -7.72
N THR A 384 -3.37 13.05 -8.82
CA THR A 384 -4.13 12.77 -10.06
C THR A 384 -3.89 11.35 -10.52
N GLU A 385 -4.71 10.85 -11.44
CA GLU A 385 -4.52 9.50 -12.01
C GLU A 385 -3.15 9.35 -12.71
N GLY A 386 -2.72 10.36 -13.48
CA GLY A 386 -1.36 10.43 -14.03
C GLY A 386 -0.27 10.56 -12.95
N GLY A 387 -0.58 11.23 -11.84
CA GLY A 387 0.32 11.37 -10.69
C GLY A 387 0.64 10.05 -9.98
N LYS A 388 -0.27 9.06 -10.02
CA LYS A 388 -0.02 7.71 -9.45
C LYS A 388 1.07 6.96 -10.21
N GLU A 389 1.09 7.08 -11.54
CA GLU A 389 2.13 6.50 -12.38
C GLU A 389 3.50 7.13 -12.07
N LEU A 390 3.55 8.47 -12.04
CA LEU A 390 4.77 9.20 -11.69
C LEU A 390 5.27 8.84 -10.29
N SER A 391 4.38 8.70 -9.32
CA SER A 391 4.74 8.24 -7.97
C SER A 391 5.29 6.81 -7.95
N ARG A 392 4.74 5.90 -8.76
CA ARG A 392 5.26 4.54 -8.89
C ARG A 392 6.66 4.55 -9.49
N ARG A 393 6.88 5.32 -10.56
CA ARG A 393 8.20 5.46 -11.19
C ARG A 393 9.23 6.03 -10.22
N LEU A 394 8.89 7.12 -9.52
CA LEU A 394 9.73 7.72 -8.48
C LEU A 394 10.12 6.72 -7.38
N ARG A 395 9.15 5.98 -6.83
CA ARG A 395 9.42 4.93 -5.83
C ARG A 395 10.34 3.84 -6.39
N GLY A 396 10.11 3.41 -7.63
CA GLY A 396 10.94 2.45 -8.34
C GLY A 396 12.37 2.95 -8.54
N THR A 397 12.55 4.21 -8.94
CA THR A 397 13.83 4.87 -9.13
C THR A 397 14.61 4.96 -7.82
N ILE A 398 13.96 5.36 -6.71
CA ILE A 398 14.57 5.35 -5.38
C ILE A 398 14.99 3.93 -4.99
N ALA A 399 14.14 2.94 -5.18
CA ALA A 399 14.44 1.55 -4.84
C ALA A 399 15.63 1.00 -5.65
N ARG A 400 15.68 1.24 -6.97
CA ARG A 400 16.83 0.90 -7.82
C ARG A 400 18.11 1.61 -7.35
N GLY A 401 18.00 2.90 -7.03
CA GLY A 401 19.11 3.70 -6.53
C GLY A 401 19.75 3.14 -5.26
N ARG A 402 18.96 2.57 -4.35
CA ARG A 402 19.50 1.94 -3.13
C ARG A 402 20.38 0.71 -3.38
N GLY A 403 20.27 0.08 -4.55
CA GLY A 403 21.13 -1.03 -4.96
C GLY A 403 22.48 -0.60 -5.54
N LEU A 404 22.72 0.70 -5.71
CA LEU A 404 23.98 1.23 -6.26
C LEU A 404 25.12 1.16 -5.24
N PRO A 405 26.39 1.16 -5.68
CA PRO A 405 27.55 1.10 -4.79
C PRO A 405 27.57 2.18 -3.71
N GLY A 406 27.06 3.38 -4.01
CA GLY A 406 26.93 4.45 -3.03
C GLY A 406 25.76 4.29 -2.04
N GLY A 407 24.91 3.26 -2.14
CA GLY A 407 23.78 3.03 -1.22
C GLY A 407 22.50 3.84 -1.51
N GLY A 408 22.48 4.60 -2.62
CA GLY A 408 21.32 5.39 -3.07
C GLY A 408 21.15 6.75 -2.39
N THR A 409 20.11 7.48 -2.79
CA THR A 409 19.83 8.84 -2.33
C THR A 409 18.79 8.85 -1.19
N VAL A 410 19.03 9.63 -0.12
CA VAL A 410 18.00 9.92 0.89
C VAL A 410 17.05 10.97 0.35
N VAL A 411 15.74 10.71 0.36
CA VAL A 411 14.74 11.64 -0.20
C VAL A 411 13.80 12.13 0.90
N ASN A 412 13.67 13.45 1.02
CA ASN A 412 12.63 14.14 1.80
C ASN A 412 11.62 14.76 0.83
N GLY A 413 10.42 14.19 0.75
CA GLY A 413 9.37 14.54 -0.20
C GLY A 413 8.78 13.29 -0.88
N PRO A 414 7.99 13.44 -1.97
CA PRO A 414 7.62 14.69 -2.64
C PRO A 414 6.67 15.59 -1.82
N ASN A 415 6.28 16.72 -2.41
CA ASN A 415 5.24 17.62 -1.89
C ASN A 415 5.49 18.07 -0.44
N CYS A 416 6.72 18.50 -0.17
CA CYS A 416 7.13 18.95 1.15
C CYS A 416 7.37 20.46 1.21
N MET A 417 7.34 21.03 2.43
CA MET A 417 7.68 22.45 2.64
C MET A 417 9.19 22.73 2.51
N GLY A 418 10.03 21.69 2.60
CA GLY A 418 11.48 21.78 2.68
C GLY A 418 12.01 21.51 4.09
N ILE A 419 13.22 21.99 4.37
CA ILE A 419 13.95 21.80 5.62
C ILE A 419 14.57 23.14 6.04
N ILE A 420 14.50 23.41 7.34
CA ILE A 420 15.28 24.44 8.01
C ILE A 420 16.27 23.70 8.89
N SER A 421 17.55 23.72 8.52
CA SER A 421 18.58 23.02 9.28
C SER A 421 19.41 24.00 10.09
N GLY A 422 19.32 23.85 11.41
CA GLY A 422 20.20 24.56 12.34
C GLY A 422 21.67 24.22 12.11
N PRO A 423 22.07 22.94 12.28
CA PRO A 423 23.44 22.51 12.11
C PRO A 423 24.02 22.69 10.70
N GLY A 424 23.15 22.64 9.68
CA GLY A 424 23.52 22.88 8.28
C GLY A 424 23.49 24.35 7.86
N GLY A 425 22.98 25.25 8.71
CA GLY A 425 22.95 26.70 8.44
C GLY A 425 22.19 27.07 7.16
N TYR A 426 21.14 26.33 6.80
CA TYR A 426 20.40 26.56 5.56
C TYR A 426 18.88 26.52 5.76
N ASN A 427 18.16 27.13 4.83
CA ASN A 427 16.69 27.18 4.82
C ASN A 427 16.15 27.01 3.39
N THR A 428 15.36 25.96 3.15
CA THR A 428 14.69 25.70 1.87
C THR A 428 13.18 25.95 1.89
N PHE A 429 12.65 26.60 2.92
CA PHE A 429 11.26 27.05 2.90
C PHE A 429 11.11 28.16 1.86
N PHE A 430 10.02 28.08 1.09
CA PHE A 430 9.70 29.03 0.02
C PHE A 430 8.61 30.03 0.43
N LEU A 431 8.27 30.09 1.72
CA LEU A 431 7.28 31.04 2.24
C LEU A 431 7.85 32.46 2.29
N PRO A 432 7.06 33.49 1.92
CA PRO A 432 7.44 34.88 2.14
C PRO A 432 7.65 35.17 3.63
N ARG A 433 8.58 36.07 3.96
CA ARG A 433 8.88 36.48 5.35
C ARG A 433 7.65 36.95 6.14
N TYR A 434 6.64 37.52 5.50
CA TYR A 434 5.43 37.96 6.21
C TYR A 434 4.50 36.80 6.60
N LYS A 435 4.64 35.61 5.98
CA LYS A 435 3.87 34.41 6.34
C LYS A 435 4.59 33.54 7.37
N PHE A 436 5.91 33.73 7.50
CA PHE A 436 6.75 32.94 8.37
C PHE A 436 8.00 33.72 8.73
N GLN A 437 8.16 33.99 10.03
CA GLN A 437 9.37 34.54 10.61
C GLN A 437 9.87 33.54 11.64
N LEU A 438 11.07 33.03 11.44
CA LEU A 438 11.76 32.30 12.48
C LEU A 438 12.57 33.31 13.27
N GLU A 439 12.03 33.74 14.41
CA GLU A 439 12.77 34.58 15.35
C GLU A 439 13.66 33.69 16.23
N GLY A 440 14.97 33.64 15.95
CA GLY A 440 15.93 32.88 16.76
C GLY A 440 17.14 32.35 16.00
N GLN A 441 18.14 31.85 16.75
CA GLN A 441 19.29 31.16 16.17
C GLN A 441 18.91 29.74 15.72
N TYR A 442 19.34 29.40 14.52
CA TYR A 442 19.47 28.05 13.97
C TYR A 442 20.28 27.15 14.93
N GLY A 443 19.69 26.55 15.98
CA GLY A 443 20.55 25.82 16.94
C GLY A 443 19.98 25.21 18.23
N GLY A 444 18.70 24.83 18.30
CA GLY A 444 18.17 24.09 19.46
C GLY A 444 18.55 22.60 19.47
N ARG A 445 18.47 21.93 20.64
CA ARG A 445 18.47 20.46 20.78
C ARG A 445 17.10 19.84 20.43
N SER A 446 16.34 20.51 19.57
CA SER A 446 14.96 20.16 19.25
C SER A 446 14.84 19.94 17.76
N ALA A 447 14.12 18.89 17.38
CA ALA A 447 13.74 18.61 16.00
C ALA A 447 12.22 18.49 15.95
N VAL A 448 11.60 19.07 14.92
CA VAL A 448 10.17 18.93 14.65
C VAL A 448 10.02 18.36 13.24
N ILE A 449 9.30 17.25 13.14
CA ILE A 449 9.02 16.56 11.88
C ILE A 449 7.50 16.49 11.75
N SER A 450 6.98 16.86 10.58
CA SER A 450 5.55 16.86 10.30
C SER A 450 5.30 16.47 8.86
N GLN A 451 4.27 15.66 8.63
CA GLN A 451 3.78 15.37 7.28
C GLN A 451 3.10 16.62 6.67
N SER A 452 2.41 17.43 7.48
CA SER A 452 1.78 18.67 7.04
C SER A 452 2.70 19.88 7.27
N GLY A 453 3.15 20.49 6.17
CA GLY A 453 3.97 21.71 6.21
C GLY A 453 3.22 22.93 6.77
N ALA A 454 1.93 23.06 6.49
CA ALA A 454 1.11 24.16 7.02
C ALA A 454 0.94 24.05 8.54
N TRP A 455 0.75 22.83 9.04
CA TRP A 455 0.69 22.58 10.48
C TRP A 455 2.04 22.87 11.15
N LEU A 456 3.14 22.44 10.53
CA LEU A 456 4.50 22.72 11.02
C LEU A 456 4.76 24.23 11.16
N VAL A 457 4.42 25.01 10.13
CA VAL A 457 4.56 26.47 10.14
C VAL A 457 3.70 27.10 11.23
N THR A 458 2.47 26.62 11.40
CA THR A 458 1.57 27.11 12.47
C THR A 458 2.13 26.80 13.84
N LEU A 459 2.63 25.57 14.05
CA LEU A 459 3.25 25.16 15.30
C LEU A 459 4.47 26.02 15.63
N ILE A 460 5.33 26.29 14.65
CA ILE A 460 6.52 27.12 14.85
C ILE A 460 6.13 28.58 15.17
N ASN A 461 5.18 29.15 14.42
CA ASN A 461 4.73 30.53 14.63
C ASN A 461 3.95 30.74 15.95
N THR A 462 3.40 29.68 16.55
CA THR A 462 2.68 29.76 17.83
C THR A 462 3.56 29.50 19.04
N GLN A 463 4.78 29.00 18.83
CA GLN A 463 5.79 28.76 19.87
C GLN A 463 6.93 29.79 19.86
N ALA A 464 7.06 30.60 18.81
CA ALA A 464 7.81 31.85 18.82
C ALA A 464 6.95 32.97 19.42
#